data_AF-A0AAE6YYV5-F1
#
_entry.id   AF-A0AAE6YYV5-F1
#
_cell.length_a   1.000
_cell.length_b   1.000
_cell.length_c   1.000
_cell.angle_alpha   90.00
_cell.angle_beta   90.00
_cell.angle_gamma   90.00
#
_symmetry.space_group_name_H-M   'P 1'
#
loop_
_entity.id
_entity.type
_entity.pdbx_description
1 polymer ?
#
loop_
_entity_poly.entity_id
_entity_poly.type
_entity_poly.pdbx_seq_one_letter_code
_entity_poly.pdbx_strand_id
1 'polypeptide(L)'
;MALSLYSKKTDLSSASSGGYTGVADVYQFWNYHHRGDGNIGDKPSYTLEQARDQITRGNVTWNGENVFGKPAALTYSFLQSVSDANMPDNYKGFVKFNAAQIQQARLALQSWADVANVTFTEVKNPQQATIKFGNYTLTSDGHTDNNSQAFGFFPGNWKWAGSAWFNYNQADNQRPDINEFGRNTLAHEIGHTLGLYHPGDYDASDGNPGYKDVTYAEDTRQFSIMSYWNEGYTGGDFHGYHAAGPLMDDIAAIQKLYGANMTTRTGDTVYGFHSNTDRDFYTATDSKTPLIFSVWDAGGNDTFDFSGYSSNQRISLISGTFSDVGGLKGNVSIAAGAVIENAIGGSGNDVIVGNLSDNHIDGGAGNDVLYGDGGADILTGGAGKDIFVYAWEKDSLASAPDTITDFQRGEDKIDLSAFNKNHDLQFVDHFSGAGNEVLLNWDGQANQTNMWMHLSGHSSADFLVNIVGTALQPSDFIV
;
A
#
# COMPACT_ATOMS: atom_id res chain seq x y z
N MET A 1 3.47 11.43 -10.30
CA MET A 1 4.78 12.07 -10.59
C MET A 1 5.94 11.08 -10.43
N ALA A 2 5.91 10.16 -9.43
CA ALA A 2 6.92 9.11 -9.25
C ALA A 2 7.04 8.15 -10.47
N LEU A 3 5.94 7.55 -10.96
CA LEU A 3 5.94 6.67 -12.15
C LEU A 3 6.52 7.31 -13.44
N SER A 4 6.45 8.65 -13.56
CA SER A 4 7.03 9.38 -14.70
C SER A 4 8.57 9.47 -14.66
N LEU A 5 9.21 9.24 -13.50
CA LEU A 5 10.67 9.14 -13.40
C LEU A 5 11.14 7.73 -13.80
N TYR A 6 10.35 6.70 -13.47
CA TYR A 6 10.61 5.31 -13.84
C TYR A 6 10.38 5.01 -15.32
N SER A 7 9.53 5.78 -16.01
CA SER A 7 9.32 5.63 -17.46
C SER A 7 10.53 5.99 -18.33
N LYS A 8 11.62 6.53 -17.73
CA LYS A 8 12.92 6.70 -18.39
C LYS A 8 13.89 5.54 -18.14
N LYS A 9 13.57 4.59 -17.26
CA LYS A 9 14.32 3.34 -17.06
C LYS A 9 13.99 2.31 -18.16
N THR A 10 13.79 2.80 -19.40
CA THR A 10 13.32 2.09 -20.61
C THR A 10 14.21 0.95 -21.08
N ASP A 11 15.29 0.65 -20.38
CA ASP A 11 16.30 -0.32 -20.81
C ASP A 11 16.26 -1.63 -19.98
N LEU A 12 15.15 -1.95 -19.34
CA LEU A 12 15.01 -3.20 -18.57
C LEU A 12 14.13 -4.26 -19.27
N SER A 13 13.55 -3.92 -20.42
CA SER A 13 12.63 -4.78 -21.17
C SER A 13 13.26 -6.02 -21.81
N SER A 14 14.60 -6.12 -21.87
CA SER A 14 15.30 -7.27 -22.47
C SER A 14 15.40 -8.50 -21.56
N ALA A 15 14.95 -8.41 -20.31
CA ALA A 15 15.05 -9.48 -19.30
C ALA A 15 13.90 -10.52 -19.34
N SER A 16 13.10 -10.56 -20.41
CA SER A 16 11.73 -11.10 -20.37
C SER A 16 11.54 -12.59 -20.72
N SER A 17 12.50 -13.49 -20.52
CA SER A 17 12.24 -14.93 -20.80
C SER A 17 13.13 -15.93 -20.05
N GLY A 18 12.79 -16.25 -18.81
CA GLY A 18 13.40 -17.36 -18.04
C GLY A 18 13.25 -17.17 -16.53
N GLY A 19 13.42 -18.23 -15.74
CA GLY A 19 13.42 -18.18 -14.27
C GLY A 19 14.66 -17.48 -13.72
N TYR A 20 14.78 -16.19 -13.97
CA TYR A 20 15.91 -15.36 -13.57
C TYR A 20 15.69 -14.73 -12.19
N THR A 21 16.80 -14.57 -11.47
CA THR A 21 16.96 -13.88 -10.18
C THR A 21 17.75 -12.58 -10.42
N GLY A 22 17.33 -11.42 -9.92
CA GLY A 22 18.09 -10.15 -9.99
C GLY A 22 17.35 -8.99 -10.70
N VAL A 23 18.00 -8.31 -11.65
CA VAL A 23 17.43 -7.17 -12.41
C VAL A 23 16.05 -7.48 -13.01
N ALA A 24 15.82 -8.72 -13.46
CA ALA A 24 14.55 -9.14 -14.04
C ALA A 24 13.38 -9.09 -13.04
N ASP A 25 13.63 -9.48 -11.78
CA ASP A 25 12.61 -9.47 -10.72
C ASP A 25 12.22 -8.04 -10.37
N VAL A 26 13.23 -7.17 -10.21
CA VAL A 26 13.04 -5.73 -9.95
C VAL A 26 12.20 -5.09 -11.05
N TYR A 27 12.50 -5.36 -12.32
CA TYR A 27 11.74 -4.81 -13.43
C TYR A 27 10.29 -5.31 -13.50
N GLN A 28 10.06 -6.61 -13.29
CA GLN A 28 8.71 -7.17 -13.24
C GLN A 28 7.91 -6.55 -12.10
N PHE A 29 8.56 -6.33 -10.96
CA PHE A 29 7.90 -5.79 -9.78
C PHE A 29 7.59 -4.29 -9.92
N TRP A 30 8.43 -3.50 -10.58
CA TRP A 30 8.10 -2.10 -10.91
C TRP A 30 6.84 -1.94 -11.75
N ASN A 31 6.57 -2.90 -12.61
CA ASN A 31 5.37 -2.90 -13.47
C ASN A 31 4.18 -3.59 -12.81
N TYR A 32 4.30 -4.03 -11.54
CA TYR A 32 3.25 -4.72 -10.82
C TYR A 32 2.07 -3.77 -10.56
N HIS A 33 0.87 -4.17 -11.02
CA HIS A 33 -0.35 -3.35 -10.97
C HIS A 33 -0.23 -1.97 -11.63
N HIS A 34 0.57 -1.87 -12.70
CA HIS A 34 0.60 -0.66 -13.52
C HIS A 34 -0.81 -0.27 -14.01
N ARG A 35 -1.17 1.01 -13.89
CA ARG A 35 -2.52 1.52 -14.15
C ARG A 35 -2.54 2.87 -14.87
N GLY A 36 -3.63 3.16 -15.56
CA GLY A 36 -3.92 4.44 -16.23
C GLY A 36 -3.63 4.50 -17.73
N ASP A 37 -2.89 3.52 -18.26
CA ASP A 37 -2.54 3.44 -19.68
C ASP A 37 -3.33 2.35 -20.40
N GLY A 38 -4.40 2.74 -21.08
CA GLY A 38 -5.20 1.84 -21.91
C GLY A 38 -6.17 0.97 -21.10
N ASN A 39 -6.15 -0.34 -21.35
CA ASN A 39 -7.11 -1.29 -20.80
C ASN A 39 -6.41 -2.42 -20.03
N ILE A 40 -7.00 -2.86 -18.92
CA ILE A 40 -6.71 -4.14 -18.29
C ILE A 40 -7.86 -5.08 -18.65
N GLY A 41 -7.55 -6.10 -19.46
CA GLY A 41 -8.58 -6.95 -20.05
C GLY A 41 -9.50 -6.16 -20.97
N ASP A 42 -10.81 -6.23 -20.72
CA ASP A 42 -11.85 -5.53 -21.50
C ASP A 42 -12.33 -4.22 -20.86
N LYS A 43 -11.70 -3.78 -19.77
CA LYS A 43 -12.06 -2.56 -19.03
C LYS A 43 -10.98 -1.49 -19.17
N PRO A 44 -11.36 -0.19 -19.19
CA PRO A 44 -10.37 0.88 -19.11
C PRO A 44 -9.64 0.79 -17.77
N SER A 45 -8.32 1.01 -17.80
CA SER A 45 -7.49 1.16 -16.62
C SER A 45 -7.47 2.62 -16.20
N TYR A 46 -7.82 2.91 -14.96
CA TYR A 46 -7.85 4.27 -14.44
C TYR A 46 -6.56 4.59 -13.69
N THR A 47 -6.05 5.81 -13.83
CA THR A 47 -5.04 6.35 -12.90
C THR A 47 -5.65 6.53 -11.51
N LEU A 48 -4.81 6.73 -10.50
CA LEU A 48 -5.26 7.06 -9.15
C LEU A 48 -6.19 8.28 -9.13
N GLU A 49 -5.86 9.33 -9.90
CA GLU A 49 -6.67 10.55 -9.98
C GLU A 49 -8.04 10.30 -10.62
N GLN A 50 -8.10 9.45 -11.65
CA GLN A 50 -9.36 9.08 -12.30
C GLN A 50 -10.26 8.26 -11.36
N ALA A 51 -9.69 7.28 -10.66
CA ALA A 51 -10.42 6.48 -9.68
C ALA A 51 -10.91 7.34 -8.49
N ARG A 52 -10.04 8.19 -7.95
CA ARG A 52 -10.39 9.21 -6.94
C ARG A 52 -11.58 10.06 -7.39
N ASP A 53 -11.54 10.57 -8.62
CA ASP A 53 -12.59 11.44 -9.16
C ASP A 53 -13.90 10.67 -9.38
N GLN A 54 -13.82 9.40 -9.75
CA GLN A 54 -14.97 8.51 -9.90
C GLN A 54 -15.63 8.17 -8.55
N ILE A 55 -14.85 7.84 -7.51
CA ILE A 55 -15.34 7.57 -6.16
C ILE A 55 -15.96 8.84 -5.54
N THR A 56 -15.47 10.02 -5.91
CA THR A 56 -15.99 11.32 -5.44
C THR A 56 -16.97 12.00 -6.40
N ARG A 57 -17.50 11.27 -7.40
CA ARG A 57 -18.28 11.86 -8.51
C ARG A 57 -19.52 12.65 -8.09
N GLY A 58 -20.10 12.34 -6.93
CA GLY A 58 -21.24 13.10 -6.39
C GLY A 58 -20.87 14.47 -5.84
N ASN A 59 -19.59 14.79 -5.69
CA ASN A 59 -19.06 16.08 -5.22
C ASN A 59 -19.71 16.57 -3.92
N VAL A 60 -20.09 15.66 -3.02
CA VAL A 60 -20.81 15.97 -1.77
C VAL A 60 -19.90 15.77 -0.57
N THR A 61 -19.87 16.76 0.33
CA THR A 61 -19.13 16.69 1.60
C THR A 61 -19.96 17.28 2.73
N TRP A 62 -19.52 17.10 3.98
CA TRP A 62 -20.08 17.85 5.12
C TRP A 62 -19.83 19.36 5.08
N ASN A 63 -18.93 19.82 4.20
CA ASN A 63 -18.65 21.23 3.98
C ASN A 63 -19.52 21.85 2.86
N GLY A 64 -20.34 21.05 2.18
CA GLY A 64 -21.20 21.47 1.08
C GLY A 64 -20.90 20.72 -0.22
N GLU A 65 -21.71 20.99 -1.23
CA GLU A 65 -21.54 20.48 -2.59
C GLU A 65 -20.40 21.22 -3.30
N ASN A 66 -19.54 20.51 -4.02
CA ASN A 66 -18.36 21.03 -4.71
C ASN A 66 -17.37 21.77 -3.78
N VAL A 67 -17.32 21.41 -2.49
CA VAL A 67 -16.35 21.94 -1.52
C VAL A 67 -15.32 20.88 -1.20
N PHE A 68 -14.06 21.11 -1.60
CA PHE A 68 -12.97 20.14 -1.51
C PHE A 68 -11.82 20.66 -0.63
N GLY A 69 -11.00 19.75 -0.11
CA GLY A 69 -9.80 20.05 0.67
C GLY A 69 -10.06 20.75 2.01
N LYS A 70 -11.31 20.84 2.46
CA LYS A 70 -11.68 21.59 3.67
C LYS A 70 -11.86 20.62 4.85
N PRO A 71 -11.19 20.86 5.99
CA PRO A 71 -11.37 20.05 7.19
C PRO A 71 -12.83 19.99 7.67
N ALA A 72 -13.20 18.92 8.37
CA ALA A 72 -14.53 18.76 8.94
C ALA A 72 -14.47 18.23 10.39
N ALA A 73 -15.12 18.96 11.31
CA ALA A 73 -15.30 18.50 12.69
C ALA A 73 -16.69 17.86 12.82
N LEU A 74 -16.71 16.52 12.85
CA LEU A 74 -17.93 15.73 12.85
C LEU A 74 -18.19 15.15 14.23
N THR A 75 -19.47 14.98 14.54
CA THR A 75 -19.90 14.28 15.76
C THR A 75 -20.55 12.96 15.39
N TYR A 76 -20.43 11.96 16.26
CA TYR A 76 -21.09 10.67 16.04
C TYR A 76 -21.80 10.15 17.29
N SER A 77 -22.77 9.26 17.11
CA SER A 77 -23.45 8.59 18.22
C SER A 77 -23.95 7.20 17.84
N PHE A 78 -24.08 6.34 18.85
CA PHE A 78 -24.73 5.04 18.73
C PHE A 78 -26.18 5.14 19.22
N LEU A 79 -27.13 4.89 18.32
CA LEU A 79 -28.55 5.01 18.61
C LEU A 79 -28.95 4.01 19.71
N GLN A 80 -29.74 4.48 20.68
CA GLN A 80 -30.21 3.65 21.80
C GLN A 80 -31.62 3.09 21.58
N SER A 81 -32.46 3.80 20.83
CA SER A 81 -33.81 3.40 20.46
C SER A 81 -34.28 4.20 19.25
N VAL A 82 -34.90 3.52 18.27
CA VAL A 82 -35.59 4.15 17.13
C VAL A 82 -36.89 3.38 16.90
N SER A 83 -38.00 4.09 16.75
CA SER A 83 -39.26 3.46 16.33
C SER A 83 -39.22 3.11 14.85
N ASP A 84 -39.86 2.02 14.43
CA ASP A 84 -39.95 1.62 13.01
C ASP A 84 -40.34 2.77 12.07
N ALA A 85 -41.29 3.64 12.45
CA ALA A 85 -41.70 4.80 11.65
C ALA A 85 -40.60 5.88 11.43
N ASN A 86 -39.47 5.77 12.14
CA ASN A 86 -38.34 6.68 12.05
C ASN A 86 -37.07 6.06 11.48
N MET A 87 -37.10 4.76 11.20
CA MET A 87 -36.02 4.07 10.49
C MET A 87 -36.04 4.46 8.98
N PRO A 88 -34.88 4.49 8.33
CA PRO A 88 -34.76 4.81 6.90
C PRO A 88 -35.38 3.72 6.02
N ASP A 89 -35.84 4.12 4.83
CA ASP A 89 -36.43 3.26 3.78
C ASP A 89 -37.47 2.25 4.27
N ASN A 90 -38.15 2.63 5.37
CA ASN A 90 -39.12 1.83 6.10
C ASN A 90 -38.60 0.50 6.65
N TYR A 91 -37.27 0.26 6.70
CA TYR A 91 -36.70 -0.88 7.44
C TYR A 91 -37.18 -0.89 8.89
N LYS A 92 -37.24 -2.06 9.52
CA LYS A 92 -37.83 -2.22 10.85
C LYS A 92 -36.95 -3.09 11.77
N GLY A 93 -37.39 -3.22 13.02
CA GLY A 93 -36.76 -4.13 13.97
C GLY A 93 -35.41 -3.60 14.44
N PHE A 94 -35.40 -2.34 14.88
CA PHE A 94 -34.20 -1.68 15.40
C PHE A 94 -33.50 -2.51 16.48
N VAL A 95 -32.19 -2.64 16.36
CA VAL A 95 -31.31 -3.15 17.42
C VAL A 95 -30.18 -2.15 17.63
N LYS A 96 -29.92 -1.78 18.88
CA LYS A 96 -28.79 -0.91 19.21
C LYS A 96 -27.46 -1.62 18.95
N PHE A 97 -26.41 -0.86 18.69
CA PHE A 97 -25.07 -1.43 18.59
C PHE A 97 -24.67 -2.13 19.89
N ASN A 98 -24.05 -3.31 19.75
CA ASN A 98 -23.44 -4.02 20.88
C ASN A 98 -22.02 -3.50 21.17
N ALA A 99 -21.37 -4.03 22.21
CA ALA A 99 -20.05 -3.54 22.64
C ALA A 99 -18.95 -3.73 21.58
N ALA A 100 -18.95 -4.88 20.88
CA ALA A 100 -17.98 -5.16 19.82
C ALA A 100 -18.17 -4.21 18.64
N GLN A 101 -19.40 -4.01 18.18
CA GLN A 101 -19.72 -3.05 17.12
C GLN A 101 -19.29 -1.62 17.48
N ILE A 102 -19.53 -1.18 18.73
CA ILE A 102 -19.11 0.14 19.20
C ILE A 102 -17.60 0.30 19.14
N GLN A 103 -16.85 -0.69 19.61
CA GLN A 103 -15.39 -0.66 19.58
C GLN A 103 -14.86 -0.59 18.14
N GLN A 104 -15.35 -1.47 17.27
CA GLN A 104 -14.89 -1.56 15.88
C GLN A 104 -15.30 -0.35 15.04
N ALA A 105 -16.48 0.23 15.30
CA ALA A 105 -16.88 1.48 14.66
C ALA A 105 -15.96 2.65 15.03
N ARG A 106 -15.48 2.72 16.28
CA ARG A 106 -14.50 3.74 16.69
C ARG A 106 -13.17 3.57 15.97
N LEU A 107 -12.69 2.34 15.80
CA LEU A 107 -11.47 2.05 15.07
C LEU A 107 -11.62 2.36 13.56
N ALA A 108 -12.78 2.08 12.97
CA ALA A 108 -13.08 2.46 11.59
C ALA A 108 -13.19 3.99 11.40
N LEU A 109 -13.79 4.72 12.35
CA LEU A 109 -13.77 6.19 12.34
C LEU A 109 -12.33 6.72 12.47
N GLN A 110 -11.52 6.09 13.32
CA GLN A 110 -10.12 6.46 13.52
C GLN A 110 -9.30 6.25 12.23
N SER A 111 -9.50 5.17 11.49
CA SER A 111 -8.76 4.92 10.25
C SER A 111 -9.05 5.96 9.15
N TRP A 112 -10.27 6.49 9.09
CA TRP A 112 -10.59 7.63 8.20
C TRP A 112 -9.98 8.95 8.70
N ALA A 113 -9.99 9.20 10.01
CA ALA A 113 -9.40 10.40 10.61
C ALA A 113 -7.86 10.44 10.49
N ASP A 114 -7.22 9.27 10.45
CA ASP A 114 -5.78 9.16 10.25
C ASP A 114 -5.35 9.72 8.89
N VAL A 115 -6.16 9.56 7.85
CA VAL A 115 -5.72 9.84 6.47
C VAL A 115 -6.20 11.19 5.93
N ALA A 116 -7.22 11.79 6.53
CA ALA A 116 -7.79 13.08 6.11
C ALA A 116 -8.13 13.99 7.29
N ASN A 117 -8.28 15.30 7.05
CA ASN A 117 -8.60 16.30 8.08
C ASN A 117 -10.06 16.23 8.56
N VAL A 118 -10.48 15.07 9.03
CA VAL A 118 -11.79 14.81 9.63
C VAL A 118 -11.57 14.42 11.09
N THR A 119 -12.25 15.09 12.01
CA THR A 119 -12.21 14.72 13.43
C THR A 119 -13.56 14.18 13.87
N PHE A 120 -13.58 13.12 14.66
CA PHE A 120 -14.80 12.49 15.16
C PHE A 120 -14.92 12.64 16.68
N THR A 121 -15.99 13.27 17.15
CA THR A 121 -16.29 13.38 18.59
C THR A 121 -17.58 12.65 18.93
N GLU A 122 -17.52 11.70 19.86
CA GLU A 122 -18.73 11.00 20.31
C GLU A 122 -19.61 11.94 21.14
N VAL A 123 -20.92 11.96 20.84
CA VAL A 123 -21.92 12.70 21.60
C VAL A 123 -22.99 11.75 22.15
N LYS A 124 -23.40 11.98 23.40
CA LYS A 124 -24.41 11.13 24.06
C LYS A 124 -25.81 11.31 23.49
N ASN A 125 -26.11 12.51 22.98
CA ASN A 125 -27.41 12.84 22.41
C ASN A 125 -27.38 12.63 20.89
N PRO A 126 -28.07 11.60 20.33
CA PRO A 126 -28.06 11.35 18.90
C PRO A 126 -28.67 12.45 18.04
N GLN A 127 -29.46 13.37 18.61
CA GLN A 127 -29.97 14.52 17.87
C GLN A 127 -28.87 15.54 17.56
N GLN A 128 -27.76 15.52 18.29
CA GLN A 128 -26.59 16.39 18.06
C GLN A 128 -25.55 15.75 17.12
N ALA A 129 -25.69 14.46 16.82
CA ALA A 129 -24.71 13.73 16.04
C ALA A 129 -24.88 13.97 14.53
N THR A 130 -23.75 14.21 13.86
CA THR A 130 -23.65 14.22 12.40
C THR A 130 -23.79 12.82 11.83
N ILE A 131 -23.07 11.85 12.40
CA ILE A 131 -23.08 10.44 12.01
C ILE A 131 -23.80 9.60 13.06
N LYS A 132 -24.66 8.67 12.63
CA LYS A 132 -25.45 7.83 13.54
C LYS A 132 -25.37 6.38 13.13
N PHE A 133 -25.15 5.52 14.10
CA PHE A 133 -25.08 4.07 13.89
C PHE A 133 -26.27 3.37 14.51
N GLY A 134 -26.86 2.44 13.76
CA GLY A 134 -27.95 1.58 14.24
C GLY A 134 -28.00 0.27 13.47
N ASN A 135 -28.67 -0.73 14.03
CA ASN A 135 -28.94 -1.97 13.30
C ASN A 135 -30.44 -2.09 12.96
N TYR A 136 -30.74 -2.92 11.96
CA TYR A 136 -32.07 -3.37 11.61
C TYR A 136 -32.11 -4.90 11.51
N THR A 137 -33.30 -5.49 11.54
CA THR A 137 -33.49 -6.95 11.40
C THR A 137 -34.61 -7.32 10.45
N LEU A 138 -35.44 -6.36 10.05
CA LEU A 138 -36.62 -6.63 9.25
C LEU A 138 -36.66 -5.73 8.01
N THR A 139 -37.12 -6.29 6.89
CA THR A 139 -37.49 -5.56 5.68
C THR A 139 -38.69 -4.63 5.92
N SER A 140 -38.99 -3.77 4.95
CA SER A 140 -40.04 -2.76 5.09
C SER A 140 -41.46 -3.30 5.26
N ASP A 141 -41.72 -4.50 4.78
CA ASP A 141 -42.97 -5.24 4.98
C ASP A 141 -43.03 -5.99 6.35
N GLY A 142 -41.93 -5.99 7.11
CA GLY A 142 -41.85 -6.58 8.45
C GLY A 142 -41.39 -8.04 8.51
N HIS A 143 -40.90 -8.61 7.40
CA HIS A 143 -40.27 -9.93 7.39
C HIS A 143 -38.80 -9.86 7.82
N THR A 144 -38.25 -10.97 8.32
CA THR A 144 -36.82 -11.07 8.65
C THR A 144 -35.97 -10.89 7.40
N ASP A 145 -35.03 -9.94 7.45
CA ASP A 145 -34.10 -9.70 6.35
C ASP A 145 -32.83 -10.55 6.54
N ASN A 146 -32.68 -11.60 5.75
CA ASN A 146 -31.48 -12.46 5.78
C ASN A 146 -30.51 -12.17 4.63
N ASN A 147 -30.80 -11.17 3.78
CA ASN A 147 -30.11 -10.99 2.50
C ASN A 147 -29.24 -9.73 2.48
N SER A 148 -29.74 -8.61 3.01
CA SER A 148 -28.98 -7.36 2.99
C SER A 148 -27.83 -7.37 3.99
N GLN A 149 -26.82 -6.55 3.74
CA GLN A 149 -25.63 -6.41 4.60
C GLN A 149 -25.70 -5.14 5.45
N ALA A 150 -25.62 -3.98 4.80
CA ALA A 150 -25.64 -2.66 5.42
C ALA A 150 -25.93 -1.59 4.36
N PHE A 151 -26.12 -0.34 4.80
CA PHE A 151 -26.19 0.84 3.94
C PHE A 151 -25.88 2.12 4.72
N GLY A 152 -25.41 3.14 4.01
CA GLY A 152 -24.94 4.40 4.57
C GLY A 152 -25.41 5.57 3.72
N PHE A 153 -25.82 6.65 4.38
CA PHE A 153 -26.35 7.83 3.70
C PHE A 153 -25.32 8.96 3.61
N PHE A 154 -25.22 9.54 2.42
CA PHE A 154 -24.35 10.67 2.11
C PHE A 154 -24.56 11.89 3.04
N PRO A 155 -23.56 12.78 3.11
CA PRO A 155 -23.70 14.08 3.76
C PRO A 155 -24.87 14.89 3.22
N GLY A 156 -25.51 15.69 4.09
CA GLY A 156 -26.61 16.55 3.67
C GLY A 156 -27.43 17.12 4.84
N ASN A 157 -28.48 17.86 4.50
CA ASN A 157 -29.40 18.46 5.47
C ASN A 157 -30.81 17.85 5.35
N TRP A 158 -30.91 16.56 5.62
CA TRP A 158 -32.15 15.81 5.53
C TRP A 158 -32.15 14.66 6.55
N LYS A 159 -33.31 14.04 6.77
CA LYS A 159 -33.60 13.24 7.98
C LYS A 159 -32.57 12.13 8.29
N TRP A 160 -32.06 11.42 7.28
CA TRP A 160 -31.17 10.27 7.47
C TRP A 160 -29.73 10.53 7.03
N ALA A 161 -29.40 11.77 6.61
CA ALA A 161 -28.05 12.14 6.20
C ALA A 161 -27.01 11.73 7.26
N GLY A 162 -25.93 11.10 6.81
CA GLY A 162 -24.84 10.65 7.69
C GLY A 162 -25.14 9.41 8.54
N SER A 163 -26.33 8.80 8.44
CA SER A 163 -26.60 7.58 9.20
C SER A 163 -26.13 6.32 8.47
N ALA A 164 -25.63 5.35 9.21
CA ALA A 164 -25.17 4.05 8.75
C ALA A 164 -25.92 2.93 9.50
N TRP A 165 -26.40 1.95 8.74
CA TRP A 165 -27.36 0.94 9.19
C TRP A 165 -26.91 -0.45 8.80
N PHE A 166 -26.91 -1.37 9.75
CA PHE A 166 -26.33 -2.71 9.58
C PHE A 166 -27.36 -3.79 9.87
N ASN A 167 -27.43 -4.82 9.03
CA ASN A 167 -28.34 -5.92 9.24
C ASN A 167 -27.83 -6.80 10.40
N TYR A 168 -28.53 -6.78 11.52
CA TYR A 168 -28.15 -7.55 12.72
C TYR A 168 -28.38 -9.05 12.56
N ASN A 169 -29.05 -9.51 11.50
CA ASN A 169 -29.16 -10.94 11.21
C ASN A 169 -27.88 -11.52 10.61
N GLN A 170 -26.96 -10.67 10.13
CA GLN A 170 -25.67 -11.10 9.60
C GLN A 170 -24.67 -11.30 10.74
N ALA A 171 -24.06 -12.49 10.79
CA ALA A 171 -23.12 -12.84 11.86
C ALA A 171 -21.92 -11.87 11.91
N ASP A 172 -21.39 -11.49 10.76
CA ASP A 172 -20.22 -10.61 10.66
C ASP A 172 -20.52 -9.21 11.21
N ASN A 173 -21.76 -8.73 11.07
CA ASN A 173 -22.20 -7.46 11.68
C ASN A 173 -22.39 -7.55 13.19
N GLN A 174 -22.71 -8.72 13.74
CA GLN A 174 -22.87 -8.91 15.19
C GLN A 174 -21.52 -8.93 15.92
N ARG A 175 -20.49 -9.46 15.26
CA ARG A 175 -19.15 -9.67 15.82
C ARG A 175 -18.08 -9.19 14.83
N PRO A 176 -18.08 -7.90 14.47
CA PRO A 176 -17.03 -7.38 13.60
C PRO A 176 -15.68 -7.52 14.30
N ASP A 177 -14.65 -7.88 13.54
CA ASP A 177 -13.28 -7.91 14.01
C ASP A 177 -12.32 -7.56 12.86
N ILE A 178 -11.06 -7.30 13.20
CA ILE A 178 -10.01 -7.04 12.22
C ILE A 178 -9.91 -8.19 11.19
N ASN A 179 -9.64 -7.83 9.93
CA ASN A 179 -9.51 -8.76 8.79
C ASN A 179 -10.80 -9.51 8.41
N GLU A 180 -11.94 -9.19 9.05
CA GLU A 180 -13.26 -9.78 8.75
C GLU A 180 -14.19 -8.79 8.02
N PHE A 181 -15.19 -9.34 7.32
CA PHE A 181 -16.10 -8.58 6.48
C PHE A 181 -16.94 -7.55 7.27
N GLY A 182 -17.24 -7.80 8.54
CA GLY A 182 -17.99 -6.88 9.40
C GLY A 182 -17.25 -5.57 9.68
N ARG A 183 -15.93 -5.62 9.95
CA ARG A 183 -15.10 -4.42 10.13
C ARG A 183 -14.89 -3.69 8.82
N ASN A 184 -14.73 -4.41 7.71
CA ASN A 184 -14.72 -3.82 6.37
C ASN A 184 -16.03 -3.07 6.05
N THR A 185 -17.18 -3.69 6.34
CA THR A 185 -18.51 -3.08 6.17
C THR A 185 -18.64 -1.79 7.00
N LEU A 186 -18.19 -1.80 8.26
CA LEU A 186 -18.20 -0.58 9.10
C LEU A 186 -17.41 0.56 8.44
N ALA A 187 -16.19 0.28 7.98
CA ALA A 187 -15.34 1.29 7.32
C ALA A 187 -15.96 1.77 5.99
N HIS A 188 -16.53 0.86 5.20
CA HIS A 188 -17.23 1.14 3.96
C HIS A 188 -18.41 2.09 4.17
N GLU A 189 -19.33 1.76 5.08
CA GLU A 189 -20.50 2.62 5.32
C GLU A 189 -20.11 3.99 5.85
N ILE A 190 -19.07 4.07 6.68
CA ILE A 190 -18.53 5.37 7.11
C ILE A 190 -18.03 6.17 5.89
N GLY A 191 -17.38 5.53 4.91
CA GLY A 191 -17.01 6.15 3.63
C GLY A 191 -18.19 6.81 2.93
N HIS A 192 -19.34 6.13 2.83
CA HIS A 192 -20.57 6.73 2.32
C HIS A 192 -21.03 7.95 3.15
N THR A 193 -21.03 7.84 4.49
CA THR A 193 -21.38 8.98 5.35
C THR A 193 -20.44 10.18 5.21
N LEU A 194 -19.25 9.98 4.64
CA LEU A 194 -18.27 11.03 4.35
C LEU A 194 -18.35 11.56 2.91
N GLY A 195 -19.14 10.93 2.03
CA GLY A 195 -19.35 11.39 0.65
C GLY A 195 -18.73 10.52 -0.44
N LEU A 196 -18.19 9.34 -0.09
CA LEU A 196 -17.59 8.43 -1.06
C LEU A 196 -18.64 7.50 -1.67
N TYR A 197 -18.63 7.35 -2.98
CA TYR A 197 -19.50 6.43 -3.71
C TYR A 197 -18.82 5.08 -3.90
N HIS A 198 -19.59 4.04 -4.25
CA HIS A 198 -19.01 2.87 -4.91
C HIS A 198 -18.25 3.30 -6.17
N PRO A 199 -17.17 2.63 -6.58
CA PRO A 199 -16.41 3.05 -7.74
C PRO A 199 -17.16 2.92 -9.09
N GLY A 200 -18.20 2.10 -9.17
CA GLY A 200 -19.13 2.06 -10.31
C GLY A 200 -20.54 2.53 -9.97
N ASP A 201 -21.38 2.68 -11.00
CA ASP A 201 -22.81 2.94 -10.87
C ASP A 201 -23.57 1.61 -10.70
N TYR A 202 -23.34 0.96 -9.57
CA TYR A 202 -24.07 -0.21 -9.13
C TYR A 202 -24.43 -0.09 -7.65
N ASP A 203 -25.56 -0.70 -7.30
CA ASP A 203 -26.04 -0.86 -5.93
C ASP A 203 -26.48 -2.31 -5.71
N ALA A 204 -26.48 -2.77 -4.46
CA ALA A 204 -27.04 -4.07 -4.07
C ALA A 204 -28.54 -4.19 -4.44
N SER A 205 -29.25 -3.06 -4.60
CA SER A 205 -30.63 -3.05 -5.09
C SER A 205 -30.79 -3.25 -6.60
N ASP A 206 -29.72 -3.18 -7.40
CA ASP A 206 -29.78 -3.18 -8.88
C ASP A 206 -29.89 -4.60 -9.49
N GLY A 207 -30.44 -5.55 -8.73
CA GLY A 207 -30.64 -6.93 -9.14
C GLY A 207 -29.42 -7.80 -8.89
N ASN A 208 -28.62 -8.07 -9.92
CA ASN A 208 -27.44 -8.96 -9.82
C ASN A 208 -26.26 -8.37 -10.62
N PRO A 209 -25.72 -7.21 -10.19
CA PRO A 209 -24.51 -6.66 -10.79
C PRO A 209 -23.36 -7.66 -10.67
N GLY A 210 -22.44 -7.64 -11.62
CA GLY A 210 -21.19 -8.39 -11.56
C GLY A 210 -19.99 -7.53 -11.92
N TYR A 211 -18.78 -8.02 -11.69
CA TYR A 211 -17.56 -7.29 -12.06
C TYR A 211 -17.48 -6.93 -13.56
N LYS A 212 -18.19 -7.65 -14.43
CA LYS A 212 -18.33 -7.28 -15.85
C LYS A 212 -18.96 -5.88 -16.07
N ASP A 213 -19.68 -5.38 -15.07
CA ASP A 213 -20.44 -4.12 -15.10
C ASP A 213 -19.65 -2.94 -14.49
N VAL A 214 -18.40 -3.14 -14.08
CA VAL A 214 -17.56 -2.05 -13.53
C VAL A 214 -17.23 -0.99 -14.56
N THR A 215 -17.07 0.24 -14.07
CA THR A 215 -16.66 1.40 -14.89
C THR A 215 -15.19 1.31 -15.30
N TYR A 216 -14.32 0.78 -14.44
CA TYR A 216 -12.88 0.67 -14.66
C TYR A 216 -12.31 -0.59 -13.98
N ALA A 217 -11.15 -1.05 -14.45
CA ALA A 217 -10.57 -2.33 -14.02
C ALA A 217 -10.18 -2.35 -12.53
N GLU A 218 -9.66 -1.25 -12.00
CA GLU A 218 -9.22 -1.18 -10.60
C GLU A 218 -10.38 -1.04 -9.60
N ASP A 219 -11.64 -1.20 -10.04
CA ASP A 219 -12.80 -1.31 -9.15
C ASP A 219 -12.83 -2.68 -8.48
N THR A 220 -11.94 -2.87 -7.50
CA THR A 220 -11.87 -4.05 -6.64
C THR A 220 -11.45 -3.67 -5.23
N ARG A 221 -11.68 -4.58 -4.29
CA ARG A 221 -11.21 -4.52 -2.90
C ARG A 221 -9.70 -4.59 -2.75
N GLN A 222 -8.95 -4.67 -3.85
CA GLN A 222 -7.51 -4.41 -3.82
C GLN A 222 -7.19 -2.92 -3.72
N PHE A 223 -8.01 -2.06 -4.34
CA PHE A 223 -7.76 -0.62 -4.47
C PHE A 223 -8.68 0.22 -3.59
N SER A 224 -9.93 -0.22 -3.39
CA SER A 224 -10.94 0.52 -2.66
C SER A 224 -11.85 -0.41 -1.85
N ILE A 225 -12.01 -0.13 -0.55
CA ILE A 225 -13.02 -0.81 0.27
C ILE A 225 -14.45 -0.43 -0.14
N MET A 226 -14.63 0.64 -0.93
CA MET A 226 -15.92 1.02 -1.50
C MET A 226 -16.37 0.07 -2.62
N SER A 227 -15.51 -0.84 -3.09
CA SER A 227 -15.86 -1.82 -4.12
C SER A 227 -16.60 -3.04 -3.56
N TYR A 228 -17.50 -3.61 -4.37
CA TYR A 228 -18.13 -4.90 -4.10
C TYR A 228 -17.30 -6.10 -4.58
N TRP A 229 -16.32 -5.86 -5.45
CA TRP A 229 -15.62 -6.91 -6.16
C TRP A 229 -14.35 -7.32 -5.44
N ASN A 230 -14.10 -8.62 -5.34
CA ASN A 230 -12.88 -9.10 -4.69
C ASN A 230 -11.61 -8.71 -5.45
N GLU A 231 -10.51 -8.69 -4.74
CA GLU A 231 -9.15 -8.40 -5.20
C GLU A 231 -8.67 -9.34 -6.32
N GLY A 232 -9.23 -10.54 -6.41
CA GLY A 232 -8.87 -11.55 -7.39
C GLY A 232 -9.10 -11.12 -8.84
N TYR A 233 -10.05 -10.21 -9.09
CA TYR A 233 -10.31 -9.66 -10.42
C TYR A 233 -9.16 -8.82 -10.99
N THR A 234 -8.32 -8.26 -10.11
CA THR A 234 -7.14 -7.47 -10.47
C THR A 234 -5.84 -8.19 -10.16
N GLY A 235 -5.89 -9.46 -9.74
CA GLY A 235 -4.71 -10.28 -9.48
C GLY A 235 -4.14 -10.17 -8.06
N GLY A 236 -4.85 -9.48 -7.16
CA GLY A 236 -4.63 -9.61 -5.72
C GLY A 236 -5.13 -10.95 -5.18
N ASP A 237 -4.70 -11.32 -3.98
CA ASP A 237 -5.20 -12.51 -3.27
C ASP A 237 -5.04 -12.30 -1.77
N PHE A 238 -6.16 -12.10 -1.08
CA PHE A 238 -6.17 -11.85 0.36
C PHE A 238 -6.56 -13.10 1.15
N HIS A 239 -6.63 -14.27 0.50
CA HIS A 239 -7.05 -15.54 1.13
C HIS A 239 -8.41 -15.45 1.88
N GLY A 240 -9.30 -14.57 1.42
CA GLY A 240 -10.62 -14.35 2.02
C GLY A 240 -10.66 -13.41 3.23
N TYR A 241 -9.53 -12.81 3.61
CA TYR A 241 -9.48 -11.73 4.59
C TYR A 241 -9.88 -10.39 3.94
N HIS A 242 -10.23 -9.39 4.76
CA HIS A 242 -10.73 -8.10 4.29
C HIS A 242 -10.00 -6.91 4.94
N ALA A 243 -9.70 -5.88 4.16
CA ALA A 243 -9.12 -4.64 4.69
C ALA A 243 -10.02 -4.00 5.77
N ALA A 244 -9.42 -3.60 6.89
CA ALA A 244 -10.13 -3.01 8.03
C ALA A 244 -10.20 -1.47 8.03
N GLY A 245 -9.55 -0.83 7.04
CA GLY A 245 -9.47 0.62 6.87
C GLY A 245 -9.37 1.00 5.39
N PRO A 246 -9.29 2.31 5.08
CA PRO A 246 -9.26 2.79 3.70
C PRO A 246 -8.02 2.29 2.94
N LEU A 247 -8.23 1.93 1.68
CA LEU A 247 -7.19 1.52 0.73
C LEU A 247 -6.76 2.70 -0.16
N MET A 248 -5.83 2.46 -1.08
CA MET A 248 -5.12 3.53 -1.82
C MET A 248 -6.07 4.53 -2.51
N ASP A 249 -7.10 4.04 -3.21
CA ASP A 249 -8.05 4.90 -3.94
C ASP A 249 -9.00 5.61 -2.97
N ASP A 250 -9.31 4.98 -1.84
CA ASP A 250 -10.13 5.57 -0.77
C ASP A 250 -9.40 6.72 -0.09
N ILE A 251 -8.10 6.55 0.20
CA ILE A 251 -7.24 7.57 0.79
C ILE A 251 -7.17 8.78 -0.14
N ALA A 252 -6.89 8.57 -1.44
CA ALA A 252 -6.88 9.66 -2.40
C ALA A 252 -8.25 10.37 -2.48
N ALA A 253 -9.34 9.61 -2.46
CA ALA A 253 -10.71 10.13 -2.54
C ALA A 253 -11.06 10.99 -1.31
N ILE A 254 -10.83 10.50 -0.10
CA ILE A 254 -11.17 11.23 1.11
C ILE A 254 -10.27 12.45 1.33
N GLN A 255 -9.00 12.38 0.91
CA GLN A 255 -8.09 13.52 0.94
C GLN A 255 -8.48 14.60 -0.07
N LYS A 256 -9.05 14.25 -1.23
CA LYS A 256 -9.67 15.26 -2.12
C LYS A 256 -10.82 15.98 -1.41
N LEU A 257 -11.70 15.25 -0.71
CA LEU A 257 -12.86 15.86 -0.05
C LEU A 257 -12.47 16.75 1.12
N TYR A 258 -11.56 16.31 2.00
CA TYR A 258 -11.30 16.97 3.29
C TYR A 258 -9.86 17.45 3.50
N GLY A 259 -8.94 17.16 2.58
CA GLY A 259 -7.51 17.43 2.69
C GLY A 259 -6.77 16.34 3.47
N ALA A 260 -5.50 16.11 3.11
CA ALA A 260 -4.63 15.14 3.76
C ALA A 260 -4.31 15.53 5.21
N ASN A 261 -4.28 14.55 6.11
CA ASN A 261 -3.90 14.76 7.50
C ASN A 261 -2.39 14.67 7.67
N MET A 262 -1.74 15.84 7.68
CA MET A 262 -0.28 15.95 7.82
C MET A 262 0.22 15.89 9.28
N THR A 263 -0.63 15.49 10.23
CA THR A 263 -0.26 15.32 11.64
C THR A 263 -0.20 13.86 12.08
N THR A 264 -0.59 12.95 11.20
CA THR A 264 -0.61 11.52 11.47
C THR A 264 0.78 10.94 11.35
N ARG A 265 1.26 10.32 12.43
CA ARG A 265 2.50 9.50 12.44
C ARG A 265 3.77 10.26 11.99
N THR A 266 3.89 11.55 12.29
CA THR A 266 5.02 12.42 11.85
C THR A 266 6.40 12.10 12.47
N GLY A 267 6.60 10.94 13.06
CA GLY A 267 7.89 10.49 13.61
C GLY A 267 8.12 9.04 13.20
N ASP A 268 9.29 8.50 13.51
CA ASP A 268 9.72 7.18 13.03
C ASP A 268 8.72 6.07 13.36
N THR A 269 8.05 5.57 12.32
CA THR A 269 6.95 4.62 12.45
C THR A 269 7.32 3.25 11.90
N VAL A 270 7.03 2.20 12.65
CA VAL A 270 7.19 0.81 12.21
C VAL A 270 5.81 0.23 11.89
N TYR A 271 5.67 -0.32 10.68
CA TYR A 271 4.49 -1.02 10.19
C TYR A 271 4.78 -2.52 10.04
N GLY A 272 3.83 -3.38 10.39
CA GLY A 272 3.99 -4.83 10.40
C GLY A 272 4.38 -5.36 11.78
N PHE A 273 5.44 -6.17 11.86
CA PHE A 273 5.98 -6.64 13.13
C PHE A 273 6.57 -5.47 13.92
N HIS A 274 6.61 -5.61 15.25
CA HIS A 274 7.12 -4.58 16.16
C HIS A 274 6.50 -3.19 15.97
N SER A 275 5.28 -3.12 15.43
CA SER A 275 4.63 -1.87 15.08
C SER A 275 4.43 -0.96 16.31
N ASN A 276 4.62 0.34 16.10
CA ASN A 276 4.34 1.41 17.06
C ASN A 276 3.15 2.29 16.62
N THR A 277 2.35 1.83 15.65
CA THR A 277 1.27 2.62 15.04
C THR A 277 0.05 2.81 15.94
N ASP A 278 -0.10 1.98 16.98
CA ASP A 278 -1.35 1.80 17.74
C ASP A 278 -2.56 1.60 16.81
N ARG A 279 -2.37 0.90 15.68
CA ARG A 279 -3.43 0.48 14.76
C ARG A 279 -3.38 -1.01 14.56
N ASP A 280 -4.52 -1.65 14.77
CA ASP A 280 -4.68 -3.08 14.59
C ASP A 280 -4.33 -3.50 13.15
N PHE A 281 -4.83 -2.77 12.14
CA PHE A 281 -4.63 -3.10 10.73
C PHE A 281 -3.22 -2.85 10.16
N TYR A 282 -2.34 -2.21 10.95
CA TYR A 282 -0.91 -2.06 10.61
C TYR A 282 0.00 -2.98 11.45
N THR A 283 -0.55 -3.79 12.36
CA THR A 283 0.25 -4.55 13.33
C THR A 283 0.16 -6.05 13.06
N ALA A 284 1.32 -6.69 12.86
CA ALA A 284 1.44 -8.15 12.88
C ALA A 284 1.99 -8.60 14.24
N THR A 285 1.26 -9.49 14.92
CA THR A 285 1.67 -10.01 16.23
C THR A 285 2.35 -11.37 16.15
N ASP A 286 2.14 -12.10 15.04
CA ASP A 286 2.77 -13.38 14.75
C ASP A 286 2.79 -13.65 13.23
N SER A 287 3.50 -14.71 12.84
CA SER A 287 3.71 -15.11 11.43
C SER A 287 2.45 -15.53 10.67
N LYS A 288 1.29 -15.61 11.33
CA LYS A 288 0.00 -15.95 10.71
C LYS A 288 -0.93 -14.75 10.59
N THR A 289 -0.58 -13.61 11.19
CA THR A 289 -1.39 -12.40 11.12
C THR A 289 -1.42 -11.90 9.68
N PRO A 290 -2.57 -11.80 9.01
CA PRO A 290 -2.63 -11.21 7.68
C PRO A 290 -2.59 -9.68 7.78
N LEU A 291 -1.77 -9.05 6.94
CA LEU A 291 -1.70 -7.60 6.79
C LEU A 291 -2.40 -7.19 5.50
N ILE A 292 -3.41 -6.32 5.58
CA ILE A 292 -4.08 -5.76 4.40
C ILE A 292 -4.31 -4.27 4.66
N PHE A 293 -3.49 -3.44 4.04
CA PHE A 293 -3.54 -1.99 4.28
C PHE A 293 -2.96 -1.16 3.14
N SER A 294 -3.35 0.11 3.11
CA SER A 294 -2.60 1.16 2.43
C SER A 294 -2.03 2.11 3.49
N VAL A 295 -0.72 2.35 3.46
CA VAL A 295 -0.09 3.23 4.44
C VAL A 295 -0.30 4.69 4.07
N TRP A 296 -0.73 5.47 5.05
CA TRP A 296 -0.60 6.91 5.05
C TRP A 296 0.38 7.29 6.14
N ASP A 297 1.45 7.98 5.78
CA ASP A 297 2.39 8.57 6.73
C ASP A 297 2.66 10.01 6.31
N ALA A 298 2.76 10.92 7.29
CA ALA A 298 3.01 12.34 7.06
C ALA A 298 4.48 12.74 7.26
N GLY A 299 5.35 11.80 7.67
CA GLY A 299 6.80 11.96 7.69
C GLY A 299 7.45 11.30 8.90
N GLY A 300 8.77 11.23 8.88
CA GLY A 300 9.52 10.44 9.84
C GLY A 300 10.62 9.69 9.07
N ASN A 301 11.25 8.74 9.74
CA ASN A 301 12.02 7.69 9.07
C ASN A 301 11.35 6.35 9.37
N ASP A 302 10.58 5.85 8.42
CA ASP A 302 9.59 4.81 8.63
C ASP A 302 10.07 3.45 8.11
N THR A 303 9.57 2.38 8.70
CA THR A 303 9.99 1.00 8.39
C THR A 303 8.80 0.11 8.13
N PHE A 304 8.84 -0.59 7.00
CA PHE A 304 8.08 -1.83 6.79
C PHE A 304 8.85 -3.00 7.39
N ASP A 305 8.43 -3.46 8.56
CA ASP A 305 9.00 -4.63 9.22
C ASP A 305 8.11 -5.87 8.96
N PHE A 306 8.55 -6.70 8.03
CA PHE A 306 7.88 -7.95 7.66
C PHE A 306 8.69 -9.19 8.08
N SER A 307 9.58 -9.02 9.07
CA SER A 307 10.57 -10.02 9.51
C SER A 307 10.01 -11.32 10.06
N GLY A 308 8.79 -11.30 10.59
CA GLY A 308 8.16 -12.49 11.15
C GLY A 308 7.56 -13.45 10.12
N TYR A 309 7.57 -13.12 8.83
CA TYR A 309 7.06 -14.01 7.78
C TYR A 309 8.14 -14.91 7.19
N SER A 310 7.73 -16.09 6.71
CA SER A 310 8.60 -17.07 6.06
C SER A 310 8.23 -17.34 4.59
N SER A 311 7.19 -16.67 4.09
CA SER A 311 6.83 -16.66 2.67
C SER A 311 7.81 -15.80 1.90
N ASN A 312 8.09 -16.13 0.65
CA ASN A 312 8.73 -15.18 -0.26
C ASN A 312 7.85 -13.94 -0.42
N GLN A 313 8.44 -12.76 -0.29
CA GLN A 313 7.77 -11.47 -0.32
C GLN A 313 8.25 -10.63 -1.49
N ARG A 314 7.43 -9.67 -1.89
CA ARG A 314 7.84 -8.60 -2.80
C ARG A 314 7.47 -7.28 -2.16
N ILE A 315 8.46 -6.51 -1.72
CA ILE A 315 8.29 -5.32 -0.88
C ILE A 315 8.75 -4.10 -1.68
N SER A 316 7.83 -3.19 -1.98
CA SER A 316 8.12 -1.93 -2.68
C SER A 316 7.94 -0.75 -1.73
N LEU A 317 8.96 0.09 -1.63
CA LEU A 317 8.93 1.35 -0.90
C LEU A 317 8.47 2.53 -1.77
N ILE A 318 8.06 2.28 -3.01
CA ILE A 318 7.67 3.31 -3.96
C ILE A 318 6.23 3.74 -3.69
N SER A 319 6.02 5.04 -3.47
CA SER A 319 4.71 5.64 -3.29
C SER A 319 3.75 5.30 -4.43
N GLY A 320 2.53 4.87 -4.10
CA GLY A 320 1.50 4.47 -5.07
C GLY A 320 1.67 3.06 -5.65
N THR A 321 2.53 2.22 -5.08
CA THR A 321 2.73 0.83 -5.52
C THR A 321 2.23 -0.19 -4.49
N PHE A 322 2.22 -1.46 -4.89
CA PHE A 322 1.75 -2.59 -4.10
C PHE A 322 2.89 -3.56 -3.78
N SER A 323 2.74 -4.27 -2.66
CA SER A 323 3.63 -5.31 -2.16
C SER A 323 2.84 -6.61 -1.94
N ASP A 324 3.55 -7.74 -2.06
CA ASP A 324 3.09 -9.07 -1.66
C ASP A 324 3.75 -9.44 -0.33
N VAL A 325 2.96 -9.51 0.74
CA VAL A 325 3.47 -9.62 2.12
C VAL A 325 2.78 -10.75 2.85
N GLY A 326 3.54 -11.56 3.59
CA GLY A 326 2.99 -12.64 4.42
C GLY A 326 2.24 -13.74 3.66
N GLY A 327 2.60 -13.96 2.39
CA GLY A 327 2.01 -14.97 1.52
C GLY A 327 0.70 -14.55 0.83
N LEU A 328 0.25 -13.31 1.02
CA LEU A 328 -0.84 -12.68 0.28
C LEU A 328 -0.27 -11.97 -0.97
N LYS A 329 -1.15 -11.49 -1.86
CA LYS A 329 -0.76 -10.74 -3.06
C LYS A 329 -1.45 -9.38 -3.15
N GLY A 330 -0.66 -8.34 -3.43
CA GLY A 330 -1.14 -6.97 -3.58
C GLY A 330 -1.88 -6.44 -2.35
N ASN A 331 -1.53 -6.92 -1.16
CA ASN A 331 -2.23 -6.67 0.10
C ASN A 331 -1.70 -5.47 0.88
N VAL A 332 -0.45 -5.10 0.65
CA VAL A 332 0.16 -3.90 1.24
C VAL A 332 0.41 -2.89 0.14
N SER A 333 0.12 -1.62 0.41
CA SER A 333 0.40 -0.54 -0.53
C SER A 333 0.81 0.75 0.18
N ILE A 334 1.41 1.68 -0.55
CA ILE A 334 1.76 3.01 -0.06
C ILE A 334 0.86 4.05 -0.73
N ALA A 335 0.11 4.83 0.06
CA ALA A 335 -0.73 5.89 -0.49
C ALA A 335 0.13 6.96 -1.19
N ALA A 336 -0.43 7.57 -2.23
CA ALA A 336 0.29 8.61 -2.97
C ALA A 336 0.63 9.79 -2.05
N GLY A 337 1.90 10.18 -2.04
CA GLY A 337 2.42 11.27 -1.23
C GLY A 337 2.94 10.86 0.15
N ALA A 338 2.72 9.61 0.57
CA ALA A 338 3.47 9.00 1.68
C ALA A 338 4.82 8.48 1.18
N VAL A 339 5.82 8.50 2.07
CA VAL A 339 7.17 7.96 1.86
C VAL A 339 7.43 6.96 2.99
N ILE A 340 8.09 5.85 2.68
CA ILE A 340 8.58 4.87 3.64
C ILE A 340 10.03 4.62 3.28
N GLU A 341 10.94 4.78 4.24
CA GLU A 341 12.37 4.79 3.99
C GLU A 341 12.99 3.41 4.12
N ASN A 342 12.44 2.51 4.94
CA ASN A 342 13.13 1.29 5.32
C ASN A 342 12.26 0.04 5.14
N ALA A 343 12.91 -1.09 4.89
CA ALA A 343 12.26 -2.39 4.77
C ALA A 343 13.09 -3.48 5.44
N ILE A 344 12.41 -4.39 6.12
CA ILE A 344 12.98 -5.62 6.67
C ILE A 344 12.18 -6.79 6.10
N GLY A 345 12.84 -7.60 5.28
CA GLY A 345 12.35 -8.86 4.74
C GLY A 345 12.24 -9.95 5.80
N GLY A 346 11.78 -11.12 5.38
CA GLY A 346 11.47 -12.26 6.24
C GLY A 346 12.55 -13.33 6.24
N SER A 347 12.12 -14.59 6.39
CA SER A 347 12.97 -15.77 6.19
C SER A 347 12.76 -16.44 4.82
N GLY A 348 12.01 -15.78 3.92
CA GLY A 348 11.71 -16.25 2.56
C GLY A 348 12.74 -15.74 1.57
N ASN A 349 12.65 -16.13 0.30
CA ASN A 349 13.45 -15.48 -0.75
C ASN A 349 12.70 -14.25 -1.25
N ASP A 350 13.09 -13.07 -0.78
CA ASP A 350 12.36 -11.83 -0.92
C ASP A 350 12.92 -10.95 -2.06
N VAL A 351 12.07 -10.11 -2.63
CA VAL A 351 12.47 -9.03 -3.55
C VAL A 351 12.11 -7.70 -2.91
N ILE A 352 13.10 -6.87 -2.62
CA ILE A 352 12.91 -5.59 -1.95
C ILE A 352 13.40 -4.47 -2.85
N VAL A 353 12.51 -3.52 -3.14
CA VAL A 353 12.74 -2.37 -4.01
C VAL A 353 12.54 -1.10 -3.19
N GLY A 354 13.61 -0.33 -3.06
CA GLY A 354 13.64 0.99 -2.45
C GLY A 354 12.97 2.06 -3.29
N ASN A 355 13.24 3.32 -2.97
CA ASN A 355 12.71 4.50 -3.64
C ASN A 355 13.82 5.55 -3.84
N LEU A 356 13.46 6.78 -4.21
CA LEU A 356 14.45 7.83 -4.52
C LEU A 356 15.03 8.54 -3.28
N SER A 357 14.80 8.01 -2.08
CA SER A 357 15.30 8.52 -0.81
C SER A 357 16.30 7.52 -0.25
N ASP A 358 17.18 7.95 0.65
CA ASP A 358 18.10 7.04 1.34
C ASP A 358 17.31 5.94 2.08
N ASN A 359 17.52 4.69 1.70
CA ASN A 359 16.83 3.54 2.27
C ASN A 359 17.75 2.67 3.14
N HIS A 360 17.21 2.11 4.22
CA HIS A 360 17.81 0.96 4.90
C HIS A 360 17.00 -0.30 4.57
N ILE A 361 17.62 -1.21 3.82
CA ILE A 361 17.00 -2.46 3.38
C ILE A 361 17.76 -3.64 4.00
N ASP A 362 17.04 -4.49 4.72
CA ASP A 362 17.53 -5.75 5.27
C ASP A 362 16.73 -6.90 4.64
N GLY A 363 17.40 -7.81 3.92
CA GLY A 363 16.77 -8.98 3.31
C GLY A 363 16.27 -10.00 4.33
N GLY A 364 16.99 -10.12 5.46
CA GLY A 364 16.71 -11.09 6.50
C GLY A 364 17.43 -12.42 6.25
N ALA A 365 16.68 -13.50 6.10
CA ALA A 365 17.25 -14.80 5.73
C ALA A 365 16.55 -15.30 4.48
N GLY A 366 17.26 -16.03 3.63
CA GLY A 366 16.73 -16.37 2.32
C GLY A 366 17.76 -16.07 1.24
N ASN A 367 17.37 -16.21 -0.02
CA ASN A 367 18.19 -15.71 -1.13
C ASN A 367 17.46 -14.51 -1.69
N ASP A 368 17.85 -13.32 -1.24
CA ASP A 368 17.08 -12.11 -1.44
C ASP A 368 17.61 -11.29 -2.62
N VAL A 369 16.73 -10.49 -3.23
CA VAL A 369 17.08 -9.54 -4.29
C VAL A 369 16.78 -8.13 -3.78
N LEU A 370 17.84 -7.34 -3.59
CA LEU A 370 17.75 -6.01 -3.01
C LEU A 370 18.12 -4.96 -4.06
N TYR A 371 17.26 -3.95 -4.21
CA TYR A 371 17.48 -2.83 -5.10
C TYR A 371 17.20 -1.53 -4.36
N GLY A 372 18.24 -0.75 -4.06
CA GLY A 372 18.13 0.53 -3.34
C GLY A 372 17.33 1.59 -4.11
N ASP A 373 17.42 1.56 -5.44
CA ASP A 373 17.00 2.66 -6.32
C ASP A 373 17.95 3.84 -6.21
N GLY A 374 17.50 5.06 -5.90
CA GLY A 374 18.39 6.21 -5.88
C GLY A 374 18.45 6.81 -4.49
N GLY A 375 19.62 7.29 -4.08
CA GLY A 375 19.84 7.71 -2.70
C GLY A 375 21.24 7.28 -2.28
N ALA A 376 21.57 7.45 -1.01
CA ALA A 376 22.70 6.74 -0.39
C ALA A 376 22.15 5.59 0.46
N ASP A 377 21.99 4.42 -0.15
CA ASP A 377 21.29 3.31 0.50
C ASP A 377 22.21 2.45 1.37
N ILE A 378 21.64 1.87 2.42
CA ILE A 378 22.27 0.88 3.29
C ILE A 378 21.59 -0.46 3.05
N LEU A 379 22.32 -1.39 2.44
CA LEU A 379 21.81 -2.69 2.02
C LEU A 379 22.46 -3.81 2.85
N THR A 380 21.65 -4.63 3.47
CA THR A 380 22.07 -5.82 4.24
C THR A 380 21.38 -7.03 3.62
N GLY A 381 22.16 -7.97 3.07
CA GLY A 381 21.61 -9.19 2.46
C GLY A 381 21.06 -10.13 3.52
N GLY A 382 21.85 -10.31 4.59
CA GLY A 382 21.56 -11.19 5.69
C GLY A 382 22.08 -12.61 5.44
N ALA A 383 21.25 -13.62 5.75
CA ALA A 383 21.64 -15.01 5.68
C ALA A 383 21.15 -15.68 4.39
N GLY A 384 22.05 -15.86 3.43
CA GLY A 384 21.87 -16.76 2.30
C GLY A 384 22.68 -16.29 1.10
N LYS A 385 22.12 -16.37 -0.10
CA LYS A 385 22.82 -15.95 -1.34
C LYS A 385 22.09 -14.79 -1.94
N ASP A 386 22.54 -13.60 -1.59
CA ASP A 386 21.79 -12.38 -1.86
C ASP A 386 22.31 -11.68 -3.12
N ILE A 387 21.42 -10.95 -3.78
CA ILE A 387 21.71 -10.22 -5.01
C ILE A 387 21.43 -8.73 -4.77
N PHE A 388 22.49 -7.93 -4.82
CA PHE A 388 22.41 -6.47 -4.77
C PHE A 388 22.39 -5.93 -6.19
N VAL A 389 21.26 -5.35 -6.60
CA VAL A 389 21.01 -4.94 -7.99
C VAL A 389 21.36 -3.47 -8.18
N TYR A 390 22.03 -3.17 -9.29
CA TYR A 390 22.23 -1.80 -9.78
C TYR A 390 21.85 -1.72 -11.25
N ALA A 391 20.92 -0.83 -11.58
CA ALA A 391 20.24 -0.81 -12.87
C ALA A 391 20.22 0.55 -13.56
N TRP A 392 20.64 1.61 -12.88
CA TRP A 392 20.65 2.96 -13.40
C TRP A 392 21.83 3.77 -12.84
N GLU A 393 22.36 4.69 -13.66
CA GLU A 393 23.56 5.49 -13.35
C GLU A 393 23.46 6.31 -12.06
N LYS A 394 22.25 6.58 -11.60
CA LYS A 394 21.99 7.36 -10.38
C LYS A 394 21.78 6.50 -9.14
N ASP A 395 21.84 5.18 -9.29
CA ASP A 395 21.56 4.30 -8.18
C ASP A 395 22.62 4.43 -7.08
N SER A 396 23.87 4.77 -7.44
CA SER A 396 24.93 4.90 -6.45
C SER A 396 25.99 5.92 -6.87
N LEU A 397 25.61 7.19 -6.86
CA LEU A 397 26.53 8.28 -7.24
C LEU A 397 27.65 8.40 -6.21
N ALA A 398 28.88 8.67 -6.65
CA ALA A 398 30.02 8.82 -5.74
C ALA A 398 29.89 9.98 -4.72
N SER A 399 28.96 10.92 -4.95
CA SER A 399 28.60 11.96 -3.98
C SER A 399 27.68 11.49 -2.85
N ALA A 400 26.99 10.37 -3.06
CA ALA A 400 26.02 9.75 -2.17
C ALA A 400 26.06 8.23 -2.42
N PRO A 401 27.19 7.55 -2.12
CA PRO A 401 27.37 6.15 -2.48
C PRO A 401 26.63 5.23 -1.52
N ASP A 402 26.18 4.11 -2.04
CA ASP A 402 25.56 3.05 -1.27
C ASP A 402 26.59 2.34 -0.42
N THR A 403 26.08 1.65 0.60
CA THR A 403 26.84 0.74 1.43
C THR A 403 26.17 -0.61 1.52
N ILE A 404 26.84 -1.65 1.02
CA ILE A 404 26.50 -3.04 1.32
C ILE A 404 27.23 -3.45 2.60
N THR A 405 26.49 -3.87 3.62
CA THR A 405 27.00 -3.98 5.00
C THR A 405 27.59 -5.34 5.36
N ASP A 406 27.22 -6.40 4.65
CA ASP A 406 27.48 -7.79 5.08
C ASP A 406 27.86 -8.76 3.94
N PHE A 407 28.30 -8.24 2.80
CA PHE A 407 28.57 -9.04 1.59
C PHE A 407 29.48 -10.26 1.84
N GLN A 408 29.00 -11.44 1.47
CA GLN A 408 29.68 -12.73 1.59
C GLN A 408 30.26 -13.18 0.24
N ARG A 409 31.59 -13.01 0.10
CA ARG A 409 32.31 -13.42 -1.11
C ARG A 409 32.07 -14.88 -1.46
N GLY A 410 31.73 -15.13 -2.72
CA GLY A 410 31.47 -16.46 -3.27
C GLY A 410 30.05 -16.97 -3.04
N GLU A 411 29.25 -16.29 -2.23
CA GLU A 411 27.82 -16.58 -2.00
C GLU A 411 26.97 -15.50 -2.67
N ASP A 412 27.15 -14.26 -2.23
CA ASP A 412 26.40 -13.10 -2.74
C ASP A 412 26.84 -12.65 -4.13
N LYS A 413 26.01 -11.82 -4.74
CA LYS A 413 26.24 -11.21 -6.05
C LYS A 413 25.91 -9.73 -6.07
N ILE A 414 26.70 -8.97 -6.81
CA ILE A 414 26.33 -7.64 -7.28
C ILE A 414 25.91 -7.77 -8.74
N ASP A 415 24.66 -7.43 -9.05
CA ASP A 415 24.10 -7.50 -10.40
C ASP A 415 24.24 -6.16 -11.13
N LEU A 416 25.12 -6.14 -12.13
CA LEU A 416 25.39 -5.00 -13.02
C LEU A 416 24.93 -5.28 -14.45
N SER A 417 24.12 -6.34 -14.66
CA SER A 417 23.73 -6.81 -16.01
C SER A 417 22.98 -5.75 -16.82
N ALA A 418 22.31 -4.81 -16.16
CA ALA A 418 21.67 -3.67 -16.79
C ALA A 418 22.67 -2.76 -17.53
N PHE A 419 23.90 -2.62 -17.01
CA PHE A 419 24.98 -1.84 -17.63
C PHE A 419 25.77 -2.62 -18.68
N ASN A 420 25.67 -3.95 -18.70
CA ASN A 420 26.49 -4.81 -19.56
C ASN A 420 25.74 -5.44 -20.75
N LYS A 421 24.74 -4.75 -21.29
CA LYS A 421 23.92 -5.24 -22.42
C LYS A 421 24.72 -5.62 -23.66
N ASN A 422 25.82 -4.92 -23.92
CA ASN A 422 26.69 -5.16 -25.07
C ASN A 422 27.84 -6.14 -24.75
N HIS A 423 27.87 -6.71 -23.54
CA HIS A 423 28.94 -7.55 -23.03
C HIS A 423 30.33 -6.88 -23.11
N ASP A 424 30.37 -5.57 -22.89
CA ASP A 424 31.55 -4.72 -23.02
C ASP A 424 32.07 -4.15 -21.69
N LEU A 425 31.38 -4.39 -20.56
CA LEU A 425 31.83 -4.02 -19.21
C LEU A 425 33.10 -4.81 -18.84
N GLN A 426 34.19 -4.09 -18.50
CA GLN A 426 35.49 -4.68 -18.20
C GLN A 426 35.93 -4.43 -16.77
N PHE A 427 36.39 -5.46 -16.08
CA PHE A 427 37.12 -5.29 -14.81
C PHE A 427 38.57 -4.90 -15.10
N VAL A 428 39.04 -3.82 -14.47
CA VAL A 428 40.36 -3.23 -14.71
C VAL A 428 41.09 -2.95 -13.39
N ASP A 429 42.42 -2.90 -13.45
CA ASP A 429 43.27 -2.50 -12.30
C ASP A 429 43.47 -0.96 -12.23
N HIS A 430 43.13 -0.25 -13.31
CA HIS A 430 43.11 1.21 -13.40
C HIS A 430 42.18 1.65 -14.54
N PHE A 431 41.50 2.77 -14.38
CA PHE A 431 40.67 3.33 -15.45
C PHE A 431 41.53 3.82 -16.62
N SER A 432 41.20 3.38 -17.84
CA SER A 432 41.81 3.89 -19.07
C SER A 432 41.08 5.14 -19.59
N GLY A 433 39.85 5.35 -19.13
CA GLY A 433 38.97 6.40 -19.61
C GLY A 433 38.10 5.99 -20.79
N ALA A 434 38.12 4.71 -21.18
CA ALA A 434 37.30 4.17 -22.27
C ALA A 434 35.80 4.13 -21.94
N GLY A 435 35.44 4.20 -20.65
CA GLY A 435 34.09 3.94 -20.16
C GLY A 435 33.75 2.45 -20.18
N ASN A 436 32.66 2.07 -19.52
CA ASN A 436 32.29 0.69 -19.21
C ASN A 436 33.41 -0.09 -18.50
N GLU A 437 34.08 0.56 -17.55
CA GLU A 437 35.15 -0.04 -16.74
C GLU A 437 34.69 -0.16 -15.28
N VAL A 438 35.05 -1.26 -14.62
CA VAL A 438 34.84 -1.51 -13.19
C VAL A 438 36.19 -1.69 -12.50
N LEU A 439 36.42 -0.91 -11.45
CA LEU A 439 37.63 -0.96 -10.62
C LEU A 439 37.26 -1.38 -9.20
N LEU A 440 37.89 -2.45 -8.70
CA LEU A 440 37.71 -2.94 -7.33
C LEU A 440 38.92 -2.52 -6.48
N ASN A 441 38.71 -1.62 -5.52
CA ASN A 441 39.76 -1.14 -4.63
C ASN A 441 39.54 -1.65 -3.20
N TRP A 442 40.34 -2.62 -2.77
CA TRP A 442 40.30 -3.19 -1.43
C TRP A 442 41.15 -2.38 -0.43
N ASP A 443 40.51 -1.88 0.64
CA ASP A 443 41.17 -1.30 1.80
C ASP A 443 41.12 -2.28 2.99
N GLY A 444 42.24 -2.97 3.22
CA GLY A 444 42.36 -3.91 4.32
C GLY A 444 42.41 -3.29 5.73
N GLN A 445 42.62 -1.98 5.86
CA GLN A 445 42.51 -1.30 7.16
C GLN A 445 41.05 -1.00 7.50
N ALA A 446 40.26 -0.59 6.50
CA ALA A 446 38.83 -0.33 6.65
C ALA A 446 37.97 -1.61 6.59
N ASN A 447 38.55 -2.73 6.13
CA ASN A 447 37.82 -3.96 5.83
C ASN A 447 36.67 -3.70 4.84
N GLN A 448 36.99 -2.97 3.76
CA GLN A 448 36.03 -2.49 2.78
C GLN A 448 36.58 -2.59 1.35
N THR A 449 35.77 -3.07 0.42
CA THR A 449 36.00 -2.94 -1.02
C THR A 449 35.20 -1.75 -1.54
N ASN A 450 35.85 -0.85 -2.27
CA ASN A 450 35.19 0.21 -3.02
C ASN A 450 35.07 -0.23 -4.47
N MET A 451 33.85 -0.42 -4.95
CA MET A 451 33.57 -0.70 -6.36
C MET A 451 33.30 0.62 -7.07
N TRP A 452 34.24 1.03 -7.92
CA TRP A 452 34.07 2.19 -8.79
C TRP A 452 33.66 1.72 -10.19
N MET A 453 32.73 2.44 -10.82
CA MET A 453 32.45 2.27 -12.25
C MET A 453 32.67 3.58 -13.01
N HIS A 454 33.34 3.47 -14.15
CA HIS A 454 33.37 4.52 -15.15
C HIS A 454 32.38 4.16 -16.26
N LEU A 455 31.17 4.71 -16.20
CA LEU A 455 30.12 4.44 -17.18
C LEU A 455 30.44 5.08 -18.55
N SER A 456 30.01 4.42 -19.63
CA SER A 456 30.22 4.95 -20.99
C SER A 456 29.55 6.32 -21.17
N GLY A 457 30.27 7.24 -21.81
CA GLY A 457 29.81 8.62 -22.05
C GLY A 457 30.03 9.58 -20.88
N HIS A 458 30.46 9.11 -19.71
CA HIS A 458 30.79 9.96 -18.56
C HIS A 458 32.25 10.44 -18.66
N SER A 459 32.53 11.66 -18.22
CA SER A 459 33.90 12.22 -18.23
C SER A 459 34.79 11.72 -17.09
N SER A 460 34.21 11.05 -16.09
CA SER A 460 34.86 10.57 -14.88
C SER A 460 34.11 9.35 -14.33
N ALA A 461 34.78 8.54 -13.51
CA ALA A 461 34.11 7.54 -12.68
C ALA A 461 33.31 8.25 -11.58
N ASP A 462 32.00 8.10 -11.62
CA ASP A 462 31.04 8.79 -10.76
C ASP A 462 30.00 7.85 -10.14
N PHE A 463 30.17 6.54 -10.32
CA PHE A 463 29.39 5.50 -9.65
C PHE A 463 30.29 4.77 -8.66
N LEU A 464 29.86 4.67 -7.40
CA LEU A 464 30.62 4.08 -6.29
C LEU A 464 29.68 3.31 -5.35
N VAL A 465 30.02 2.06 -5.08
CA VAL A 465 29.42 1.27 -4.01
C VAL A 465 30.49 0.90 -2.99
N ASN A 466 30.21 1.15 -1.71
CA ASN A 466 31.02 0.72 -0.60
C ASN A 466 30.57 -0.67 -0.15
N ILE A 467 31.47 -1.64 -0.13
CA ILE A 467 31.16 -3.00 0.31
C ILE A 467 31.98 -3.32 1.55
N VAL A 468 31.33 -3.38 2.71
CA VAL A 468 31.93 -3.87 3.94
C VAL A 468 32.17 -5.37 3.81
N GLY A 469 33.38 -5.84 4.08
CA GLY A 469 33.69 -7.25 3.90
C GLY A 469 35.12 -7.47 3.46
N THR A 470 35.33 -8.37 2.49
CA THR A 470 36.66 -8.78 2.00
C THR A 470 36.92 -8.25 0.58
N ALA A 471 38.12 -8.50 0.04
CA ALA A 471 38.46 -8.22 -1.34
C ALA A 471 37.59 -9.06 -2.29
N LEU A 472 36.86 -8.38 -3.18
CA LEU A 472 35.99 -9.01 -4.18
C LEU A 472 36.74 -9.42 -5.45
N GLN A 473 36.11 -10.25 -6.27
CA GLN A 473 36.62 -10.73 -7.56
C GLN A 473 35.51 -10.74 -8.62
N PRO A 474 35.85 -10.76 -9.93
CA PRO A 474 34.85 -10.72 -11.00
C PRO A 474 33.75 -11.80 -10.92
N SER A 475 34.01 -12.96 -10.30
CA SER A 475 33.00 -14.01 -10.11
C SER A 475 31.91 -13.67 -9.09
N ASP A 476 32.07 -12.60 -8.33
CA ASP A 476 31.08 -12.09 -7.38
C ASP A 476 30.06 -11.15 -8.05
N PHE A 477 30.15 -10.98 -9.38
CA PHE A 477 29.31 -10.09 -10.15
C PHE A 477 28.49 -10.84 -11.20
N ILE A 478 27.30 -10.32 -11.49
CA ILE A 478 26.51 -10.67 -12.67
C ILE A 478 26.70 -9.56 -13.68
N VAL A 479 27.37 -9.87 -14.79
CA VAL A 479 27.66 -8.95 -15.90
C VAL A 479 27.26 -9.61 -17.21
#